data_AF-A0A2B7WF22-F1
#
_entry.id   AF-A0A2B7WF22-F1
#
_cell.length_a   1.000
_cell.length_b   1.000
_cell.length_c   1.000
_cell.angle_alpha   90.00
_cell.angle_beta   90.00
_cell.angle_gamma   90.00
#
_symmetry.space_group_name_H-M   'P 1'
#
loop_
_entity.id
_entity.type
_entity.pdbx_description
1 polymer ?
#
loop_
_entity_poly.entity_id
_entity_poly.type
_entity_poly.pdbx_seq_one_letter_code
_entity_poly.pdbx_strand_id
1 'polypeptide(L)'
;MATTVQVYYISNSSAPFHTHTGLMRKAHCFRSKNGWLFTSDEKSGFPEAPNLLLQYSCDDEDFLYAAACAQKASPAVRLAHQEIIEARGLEADFEEVCESRDAVIIDYLEFLKKEWSIFPEKYDRVHQHLLGEPNMGELREGLHDLRDCLRIITNHIETEIDQHPEHWRQALSATHSLAPADCLGRMEVISWSFQKDEGTIAPCDSLSILERLMFLEERYRKELAEIEAKLTSFRERQNPSISILTETPTLYQSLLHLSLILLGTDTAIVRTVREDPVRVVSWQRADWERKCEKADNLSDNDYEGLALTLRILLALLKALMARLRALAHEIVDPIPPKDDKFTVTANIMTLCSSIGIFAINPQDEEIHSKGDYAAILRESPLYKGKDITIDGTNDELNRILAYLELQCDPSKNMDASHDQLVVRKRPSDSNLSDEKRRRTGE
;
A
#
# COMPACT_ATOMS: atom_id res chain seq x y z
N MET A 1 -3.56 2.04 -22.22
CA MET A 1 -2.46 2.96 -22.60
C MET A 1 -1.19 2.16 -22.50
N ALA A 2 -0.27 2.23 -23.47
CA ALA A 2 0.99 1.50 -23.39
C ALA A 2 1.82 1.99 -22.19
N THR A 3 2.30 1.06 -21.37
CA THR A 3 3.24 1.36 -20.27
C THR A 3 4.44 2.16 -20.80
N THR A 4 4.80 3.25 -20.10
CA THR A 4 6.00 4.02 -20.43
C THR A 4 7.27 3.22 -20.14
N VAL A 5 7.19 2.24 -19.25
CA VAL A 5 8.27 1.33 -18.87
C VAL A 5 8.14 0.02 -19.65
N GLN A 6 9.23 -0.46 -20.21
CA GLN A 6 9.30 -1.70 -20.99
C GLN A 6 10.26 -2.69 -20.33
N VAL A 7 9.99 -3.99 -20.50
CA VAL A 7 10.86 -5.07 -20.00
C VAL A 7 11.73 -5.59 -21.14
N TYR A 8 13.03 -5.66 -20.88
CA TYR A 8 14.04 -6.10 -21.83
C TYR A 8 14.77 -7.32 -21.28
N TYR A 9 15.22 -8.18 -22.18
CA TYR A 9 16.06 -9.33 -21.86
C TYR A 9 17.39 -9.26 -22.61
N ILE A 10 18.48 -9.59 -21.93
CA ILE A 10 19.80 -9.78 -22.55
C ILE A 10 20.35 -11.14 -22.12
N SER A 11 20.64 -11.99 -23.09
CA SER A 11 21.28 -13.29 -22.84
C SER A 11 22.69 -13.14 -22.29
N ASN A 12 23.12 -14.05 -21.42
CA ASN A 12 24.51 -14.13 -20.92
C ASN A 12 25.53 -14.40 -22.05
N SER A 13 25.10 -14.92 -23.19
CA SER A 13 25.94 -15.08 -24.39
C SER A 13 26.25 -13.77 -25.10
N SER A 14 25.51 -12.70 -24.79
CA SER A 14 25.69 -11.36 -25.35
C SER A 14 26.74 -10.61 -24.54
N ALA A 15 27.83 -10.20 -25.18
CA ALA A 15 29.05 -9.78 -24.50
C ALA A 15 29.17 -8.31 -23.95
N PRO A 16 28.16 -7.41 -23.87
CA PRO A 16 28.44 -6.02 -23.47
C PRO A 16 28.20 -5.70 -21.98
N PHE A 17 27.88 -6.67 -21.12
CA PHE A 17 27.44 -6.39 -19.73
C PHE A 17 28.45 -5.64 -18.85
N HIS A 18 29.75 -5.76 -19.13
CA HIS A 18 30.80 -5.18 -18.29
C HIS A 18 31.04 -3.68 -18.49
N THR A 19 30.55 -3.05 -19.57
CA THR A 19 30.92 -1.68 -19.95
C THR A 19 29.88 -0.59 -19.69
N HIS A 20 28.65 -0.92 -19.26
CA HIS A 20 27.52 0.04 -19.24
C HIS A 20 26.73 0.08 -17.93
N THR A 21 27.43 0.13 -16.79
CA THR A 21 26.84 0.24 -15.43
C THR A 21 26.04 1.52 -15.18
N GLY A 22 26.11 2.53 -16.05
CA GLY A 22 25.42 3.81 -15.89
C GLY A 22 23.90 3.77 -16.09
N LEU A 23 23.39 2.95 -17.02
CA LEU A 23 21.95 2.82 -17.30
C LEU A 23 21.22 1.94 -16.26
N MET A 24 21.89 0.92 -15.74
CA MET A 24 21.35 -0.01 -14.74
C MET A 24 21.03 0.64 -13.38
N ARG A 25 21.57 1.84 -13.10
CA ARG A 25 21.29 2.56 -11.84
C ARG A 25 19.86 3.08 -11.70
N LYS A 26 19.11 3.16 -12.80
CA LYS A 26 17.71 3.64 -12.80
C LYS A 26 16.68 2.54 -13.11
N ALA A 27 17.15 1.35 -13.46
CA ALA A 27 16.30 0.24 -13.89
C ALA A 27 16.10 -0.78 -12.76
N HIS A 28 14.90 -1.35 -12.64
CA HIS A 28 14.73 -2.59 -11.88
C HIS A 28 15.36 -3.72 -12.67
N CYS A 29 16.31 -4.45 -12.06
CA CYS A 29 17.13 -5.45 -12.72
C CYS A 29 17.03 -6.77 -11.99
N PHE A 30 16.85 -7.85 -12.75
CA PHE A 30 16.87 -9.22 -12.28
C PHE A 30 17.91 -10.02 -13.05
N ARG A 31 18.66 -10.86 -12.34
CA ARG A 31 19.66 -11.73 -12.95
C ARG A 31 19.14 -13.15 -12.89
N SER A 32 18.89 -13.73 -14.06
CA SER A 32 18.58 -15.15 -14.20
C SER A 32 19.85 -15.95 -14.51
N LYS A 33 19.70 -17.27 -14.55
CA LYS A 33 20.78 -18.17 -14.97
C LYS A 33 21.18 -17.95 -16.42
N ASN A 34 20.23 -17.62 -17.28
CA ASN A 34 20.41 -17.54 -18.73
C ASN A 34 20.67 -16.12 -19.23
N GLY A 35 20.33 -15.10 -18.45
CA GLY A 35 20.51 -13.71 -18.83
C GLY A 35 20.09 -12.71 -17.77
N TRP A 36 19.85 -11.49 -18.21
CA TRP A 36 19.40 -10.39 -17.37
C TRP A 36 18.09 -9.85 -17.89
N LEU A 37 17.17 -9.62 -16.97
CA LEU A 37 15.94 -8.89 -17.21
C LEU A 37 16.06 -7.51 -16.59
N PHE A 38 15.68 -6.47 -17.32
CA PHE A 38 15.66 -5.12 -16.76
C PHE A 38 14.52 -4.30 -17.36
N THR A 39 14.07 -3.32 -16.58
CA THR A 39 13.00 -2.41 -17.00
C THR A 39 13.50 -1.01 -17.24
N SER A 40 13.09 -0.38 -18.34
CA SER A 40 13.50 0.98 -18.69
C SER A 40 12.34 1.76 -19.31
N ASP A 41 12.24 3.05 -18.98
CA ASP A 41 11.33 4.03 -19.58
C ASP A 41 11.84 4.54 -20.94
N GLU A 42 13.16 4.54 -21.13
CA GLU A 42 13.78 4.82 -22.42
C GLU A 42 13.88 3.55 -23.27
N LYS A 43 13.78 3.72 -24.60
CA LYS A 43 14.07 2.63 -25.55
C LYS A 43 15.49 2.15 -25.29
N SER A 44 15.65 0.85 -25.06
CA SER A 44 16.96 0.26 -24.76
C SER A 44 18.01 0.74 -25.76
N GLY A 45 19.08 1.36 -25.26
CA GLY A 45 20.27 1.69 -26.05
C GLY A 45 21.06 0.45 -26.48
N PHE A 46 20.65 -0.74 -26.03
CA PHE A 46 21.23 -2.03 -26.40
C PHE A 46 20.47 -2.63 -27.59
N PRO A 47 21.08 -2.70 -28.78
CA PRO A 47 20.45 -3.28 -29.98
C PRO A 47 20.09 -4.76 -29.80
N GLU A 48 20.81 -5.44 -28.91
CA GLU A 48 20.69 -6.88 -28.62
C GLU A 48 19.71 -7.20 -27.49
N ALA A 49 19.07 -6.18 -26.88
CA ALA A 49 18.08 -6.36 -25.83
C ALA A 49 16.67 -6.28 -26.42
N PRO A 50 16.09 -7.39 -26.89
CA PRO A 50 14.70 -7.42 -27.35
C PRO A 50 13.75 -6.97 -26.23
N ASN A 51 12.76 -6.18 -26.62
CA ASN A 51 11.61 -5.89 -25.78
C ASN A 51 10.73 -7.14 -25.71
N LEU A 52 10.49 -7.65 -24.51
CA LEU A 52 9.79 -8.90 -24.27
C LEU A 52 8.29 -8.88 -24.62
N LEU A 53 7.69 -7.69 -24.73
CA LEU A 53 6.31 -7.53 -25.21
C LEU A 53 6.23 -7.65 -26.74
N LEU A 54 7.30 -7.28 -27.45
CA LEU A 54 7.34 -7.28 -28.92
C LEU A 54 7.97 -8.55 -29.50
N GLN A 55 8.92 -9.15 -28.79
CA GLN A 55 9.68 -10.29 -29.27
C GLN A 55 10.03 -11.25 -28.13
N TYR A 56 9.58 -12.50 -28.28
CA TYR A 56 9.90 -13.56 -27.34
C TYR A 56 11.38 -13.94 -27.45
N SER A 57 12.10 -13.96 -26.33
CA SER A 57 13.56 -14.13 -26.32
C SER A 57 14.15 -14.70 -25.02
N CYS A 58 13.33 -14.91 -23.99
CA CYS A 58 13.74 -15.49 -22.71
C CYS A 58 12.87 -16.70 -22.38
N ASP A 59 13.35 -17.54 -21.47
CA ASP A 59 12.54 -18.60 -20.85
C ASP A 59 11.42 -17.96 -20.00
N ASP A 60 10.23 -18.56 -20.00
CA ASP A 60 9.10 -18.03 -19.24
C ASP A 60 9.33 -18.18 -17.74
N GLU A 61 10.00 -19.24 -17.30
CA GLU A 61 10.36 -19.45 -15.89
C GLU A 61 11.28 -18.32 -15.37
N ASP A 62 12.34 -17.99 -16.10
CA ASP A 62 13.24 -16.87 -15.77
C ASP A 62 12.51 -15.52 -15.72
N PHE A 63 11.55 -15.31 -16.62
CA PHE A 63 10.72 -14.11 -16.64
C PHE A 63 9.77 -14.04 -15.45
N LEU A 64 9.13 -15.15 -15.09
CA LEU A 64 8.21 -15.23 -13.95
C LEU A 64 8.95 -14.95 -12.63
N TYR A 65 10.16 -15.46 -12.45
CA TYR A 65 10.99 -15.13 -11.27
C TYR A 65 11.32 -13.63 -11.21
N ALA A 66 11.64 -13.02 -12.35
CA ALA A 66 11.90 -11.58 -12.44
C ALA A 66 10.64 -10.76 -12.09
N ALA A 67 9.49 -11.14 -12.66
CA ALA A 67 8.21 -10.51 -12.40
C ALA A 67 7.81 -10.64 -10.92
N ALA A 68 8.06 -11.80 -10.32
CA ALA A 68 7.80 -12.04 -8.91
C ALA A 68 8.69 -11.14 -8.04
N CYS A 69 9.98 -11.00 -8.33
CA CYS A 69 10.85 -10.06 -7.62
C CYS A 69 10.39 -8.60 -7.80
N ALA A 70 9.83 -8.26 -8.96
CA ALA A 70 9.35 -6.93 -9.30
C ALA A 70 8.03 -6.53 -8.61
N GLN A 71 7.32 -7.42 -7.91
CA GLN A 71 6.09 -7.05 -7.20
C GLN A 71 6.28 -5.99 -6.10
N LYS A 72 7.52 -5.80 -5.61
CA LYS A 72 7.89 -4.73 -4.66
C LYS A 72 8.49 -3.49 -5.35
N ALA A 73 8.59 -3.48 -6.68
CA ALA A 73 9.10 -2.36 -7.46
C ALA A 73 8.02 -1.28 -7.70
N SER A 74 8.38 -0.24 -8.44
CA SER A 74 7.45 0.85 -8.78
C SER A 74 6.25 0.34 -9.59
N PRO A 75 5.12 1.07 -9.59
CA PRO A 75 3.89 0.61 -10.24
C PRO A 75 4.07 0.40 -11.75
N ALA A 76 4.82 1.30 -12.38
CA ALA A 76 5.12 1.21 -13.81
C ALA A 76 5.92 -0.06 -14.17
N VAL A 77 6.85 -0.48 -13.30
CA VAL A 77 7.62 -1.73 -13.49
C VAL A 77 6.72 -2.95 -13.35
N ARG A 78 5.81 -2.95 -12.37
CA ARG A 78 4.86 -4.04 -12.16
C ARG A 78 3.90 -4.19 -13.33
N LEU A 79 3.32 -3.08 -13.80
CA LEU A 79 2.41 -3.07 -14.95
C LEU A 79 3.10 -3.59 -16.21
N ALA A 80 4.35 -3.21 -16.44
CA ALA A 80 5.12 -3.68 -17.60
C ALA A 80 5.32 -5.21 -17.59
N HIS A 81 5.51 -5.82 -16.42
CA HIS A 81 5.56 -7.29 -16.30
C HIS A 81 4.17 -7.91 -16.46
N GLN A 82 3.14 -7.31 -15.85
CA GLN A 82 1.76 -7.80 -15.93
C GLN A 82 1.24 -7.86 -17.38
N GLU A 83 1.51 -6.83 -18.18
CA GLU A 83 1.13 -6.81 -19.60
C GLU A 83 1.73 -7.98 -20.39
N ILE A 84 2.95 -8.39 -20.03
CA ILE A 84 3.62 -9.54 -20.68
C ILE A 84 3.04 -10.87 -20.17
N ILE A 85 2.73 -10.97 -18.87
CA ILE A 85 2.09 -12.16 -18.28
C ILE A 85 0.75 -12.41 -18.97
N GLU A 86 -0.11 -11.39 -19.08
CA GLU A 86 -1.43 -11.48 -19.73
C GLU A 86 -1.30 -11.78 -21.24
N ALA A 87 -0.37 -11.12 -21.93
CA ALA A 87 -0.15 -11.37 -23.35
C ALA A 87 0.33 -12.80 -23.64
N ARG A 88 0.96 -13.47 -22.67
CA ARG A 88 1.48 -14.83 -22.79
C ARG A 88 0.60 -15.90 -22.12
N GLY A 89 -0.41 -15.51 -21.36
CA GLY A 89 -1.29 -16.44 -20.64
C GLY A 89 -0.59 -17.17 -19.49
N LEU A 90 0.30 -16.48 -18.76
CA LEU A 90 1.14 -17.06 -17.70
C LEU A 90 0.62 -16.76 -16.29
N GLU A 91 -0.66 -16.38 -16.13
CA GLU A 91 -1.21 -15.90 -14.86
C GLU A 91 -1.15 -16.96 -13.75
N ALA A 92 -1.51 -18.21 -14.08
CA ALA A 92 -1.51 -19.30 -13.11
C ALA A 92 -0.08 -19.67 -12.67
N ASP A 93 0.85 -19.78 -13.63
CA ASP A 93 2.26 -20.07 -13.34
C ASP A 93 2.90 -18.93 -12.52
N PHE A 94 2.50 -17.67 -12.81
CA PHE A 94 2.95 -16.51 -12.04
C PHE A 94 2.48 -16.55 -10.59
N GLU A 95 1.23 -16.94 -10.36
CA GLU A 95 0.67 -17.10 -9.02
C GLU A 95 1.44 -18.16 -8.23
N GLU A 96 1.68 -19.34 -8.82
CA GLU A 96 2.48 -20.41 -8.21
C GLU A 96 3.91 -19.96 -7.86
N VAL A 97 4.56 -19.24 -8.78
CA VAL A 97 5.91 -18.69 -8.55
C VAL A 97 5.90 -17.64 -7.42
N CYS A 98 4.85 -16.82 -7.32
CA CYS A 98 4.69 -15.87 -6.22
C CYS A 98 4.46 -16.55 -4.86
N GLU A 99 3.65 -17.61 -4.82
CA GLU A 99 3.47 -18.42 -3.61
C GLU A 99 4.78 -19.06 -3.16
N SER A 100 5.55 -19.63 -4.10
CA SER A 100 6.86 -20.20 -3.81
C SER A 100 7.84 -19.15 -3.28
N ARG A 101 7.88 -17.96 -3.91
CA ARG A 101 8.69 -16.82 -3.43
C ARG A 101 8.31 -16.46 -2.00
N ASP A 102 7.02 -16.35 -1.72
CA ASP A 102 6.52 -15.91 -0.42
C ASP A 102 6.83 -16.93 0.67
N ALA A 103 6.71 -18.23 0.39
CA ALA A 103 7.15 -19.29 1.30
C ALA A 103 8.64 -19.15 1.64
N VAL A 104 9.50 -18.96 0.64
CA VAL A 104 10.95 -18.77 0.84
C VAL A 104 11.25 -17.52 1.67
N ILE A 105 10.53 -16.41 1.43
CA ILE A 105 10.68 -15.18 2.22
C ILE A 105 10.22 -15.38 3.67
N ILE A 106 9.13 -16.12 3.90
CA ILE A 106 8.62 -16.41 5.25
C ILE A 106 9.66 -17.23 6.03
N ASP A 107 10.13 -18.33 5.45
CA ASP A 107 11.14 -19.20 6.07
C ASP A 107 12.40 -18.39 6.45
N TYR A 108 12.85 -17.52 5.53
CA TYR A 108 13.99 -16.63 5.77
C TYR A 108 13.72 -15.60 6.89
N LEU A 109 12.53 -15.00 6.95
CA LEU A 109 12.16 -14.06 8.01
C LEU A 109 12.04 -14.75 9.37
N GLU A 110 11.55 -15.99 9.42
CA GLU A 110 11.52 -16.80 10.64
C GLU A 110 12.93 -17.16 11.11
N PHE A 111 13.81 -17.50 10.18
CA PHE A 111 15.24 -17.68 10.44
C PHE A 111 15.86 -16.41 11.02
N LEU A 112 15.66 -15.24 10.39
CA LEU A 112 16.17 -13.96 10.89
C LEU A 112 15.68 -13.65 12.31
N LYS A 113 14.40 -13.88 12.58
CA LYS A 113 13.81 -13.70 13.91
C LYS A 113 14.51 -14.57 14.95
N LYS A 114 14.78 -15.84 14.59
CA LYS A 114 15.46 -16.80 15.47
C LYS A 114 16.90 -16.37 15.74
N GLU A 115 17.66 -15.99 14.73
CA GLU A 115 19.05 -15.52 14.91
C GLU A 115 19.11 -14.28 15.82
N TRP A 116 18.20 -13.33 15.63
CA TRP A 116 18.11 -12.14 16.49
C TRP A 116 17.69 -12.44 17.93
N SER A 117 16.96 -13.54 18.18
CA SER A 117 16.45 -13.87 19.53
C SER A 117 17.56 -14.15 20.56
N ILE A 118 18.78 -14.44 20.11
CA ILE A 118 19.95 -14.70 20.97
C ILE A 118 20.58 -13.39 21.49
N PHE A 119 20.41 -12.28 20.76
CA PHE A 119 21.06 -11.01 21.06
C PHE A 119 20.59 -10.34 22.37
N PRO A 120 19.28 -10.26 22.69
CA PRO A 120 18.79 -9.60 23.91
C PRO A 120 19.40 -10.16 25.19
N GLU A 121 19.54 -11.48 25.30
CA GLU A 121 20.11 -12.11 26.49
C GLU A 121 21.56 -11.66 26.73
N LYS A 122 22.37 -11.59 25.67
CA LYS A 122 23.75 -11.11 25.75
C LYS A 122 23.81 -9.60 26.02
N TYR A 123 22.88 -8.82 25.45
CA TYR A 123 22.78 -7.39 25.69
C TYR A 123 22.46 -7.08 27.15
N ASP A 124 21.45 -7.75 27.72
CA ASP A 124 20.99 -7.54 29.08
C ASP A 124 22.09 -7.80 30.12
N ARG A 125 22.94 -8.80 29.88
CA ARG A 125 24.11 -9.08 30.74
C ARG A 125 25.07 -7.89 30.78
N VAL A 126 25.44 -7.34 29.62
CA VAL A 126 26.35 -6.18 29.53
C VAL A 126 25.72 -4.94 30.13
N HIS A 127 24.43 -4.72 29.84
CA HIS A 127 23.68 -3.60 30.38
C HIS A 127 23.61 -3.64 31.92
N GLN A 128 23.39 -4.81 32.52
CA GLN A 128 23.38 -4.98 33.99
C GLN A 128 24.75 -4.69 34.62
N HIS A 129 25.85 -5.12 33.98
CA HIS A 129 27.21 -4.82 34.47
C HIS A 129 27.54 -3.32 34.44
N LEU A 130 26.96 -2.56 33.50
CA LEU A 130 27.12 -1.11 33.42
C LEU A 130 26.29 -0.33 34.46
N LEU A 131 25.15 -0.89 34.89
CA LEU A 131 24.29 -0.28 35.91
C LEU A 131 24.76 -0.58 37.36
N GLY A 132 25.50 -1.67 37.56
CA GLY A 132 26.07 -2.06 38.85
C GLY A 132 27.46 -1.45 39.12
N GLU A 133 28.17 -1.97 40.12
CA GLU A 133 29.61 -1.68 40.26
C GLU A 133 30.36 -2.36 39.10
N PRO A 134 31.00 -1.61 38.19
CA PRO A 134 31.54 -2.19 36.96
C PRO A 134 32.80 -3.01 37.26
N ASN A 135 32.69 -4.34 37.16
CA ASN A 135 33.87 -5.20 37.01
C ASN A 135 34.39 -5.06 35.57
N MET A 136 35.52 -4.39 35.44
CA MET A 136 36.15 -4.09 34.14
C MET A 136 36.52 -5.33 33.32
N GLY A 137 36.81 -6.46 33.97
CA GLY A 137 37.06 -7.73 33.28
C GLY A 137 35.78 -8.28 32.65
N GLU A 138 34.71 -8.35 33.43
CA GLU A 138 33.40 -8.85 33.00
C GLU A 138 32.76 -7.97 31.92
N LEU A 139 32.90 -6.64 32.04
CA LEU A 139 32.42 -5.70 31.02
C LEU A 139 33.16 -5.89 29.68
N ARG A 140 34.49 -6.08 29.73
CA ARG A 140 35.30 -6.33 28.54
C ARG A 140 34.89 -7.63 27.85
N GLU A 141 34.74 -8.69 28.63
CA GLU A 141 34.30 -10.00 28.15
C GLU A 141 32.90 -9.92 27.54
N GLY A 142 31.96 -9.25 28.22
CA GLY A 142 30.60 -9.06 27.73
C GLY A 142 30.51 -8.24 26.43
N LEU A 143 31.29 -7.17 26.28
CA LEU A 143 31.37 -6.41 25.02
C LEU A 143 31.95 -7.25 23.87
N HIS A 144 32.96 -8.07 24.16
CA HIS A 144 33.50 -9.04 23.20
C HIS A 144 32.45 -10.08 22.78
N ASP A 145 31.70 -10.62 23.74
CA ASP A 145 30.63 -11.59 23.51
C ASP A 145 29.48 -11.03 22.67
N LEU A 146 29.12 -9.76 22.86
CA LEU A 146 28.12 -9.06 22.06
C LEU A 146 28.58 -8.87 20.62
N ARG A 147 29.81 -8.41 20.43
CA ARG A 147 30.41 -8.23 19.10
C ARG A 147 30.49 -9.55 18.36
N ASP A 148 30.97 -10.60 19.03
CA ASP A 148 31.11 -11.92 18.42
C ASP A 148 29.74 -12.53 18.11
N CYS A 149 28.71 -12.27 18.92
CA CYS A 149 27.32 -12.63 18.61
C CYS A 149 26.83 -11.97 17.32
N LEU A 150 27.03 -10.66 17.15
CA LEU A 150 26.63 -9.95 15.93
C LEU A 150 27.38 -10.45 14.70
N ARG A 151 28.67 -10.78 14.84
CA ARG A 151 29.45 -11.38 13.75
C ARG A 151 28.89 -12.74 13.34
N ILE A 152 28.52 -13.58 14.31
CA ILE A 152 27.90 -14.88 14.04
C ILE A 152 26.57 -14.69 13.31
N ILE A 153 25.70 -13.80 13.82
CA ILE A 153 24.41 -13.49 13.20
C ILE A 153 24.62 -13.01 11.75
N THR A 154 25.48 -12.02 11.51
CA THR A 154 25.75 -11.50 10.16
C THR A 154 26.24 -12.60 9.21
N ASN A 155 27.21 -13.41 9.65
CA ASN A 155 27.74 -14.52 8.83
C ASN A 155 26.68 -15.57 8.52
N HIS A 156 25.84 -15.94 9.50
CA HIS A 156 24.75 -16.88 9.30
C HIS A 156 23.73 -16.35 8.29
N ILE A 157 23.42 -15.05 8.34
CA ILE A 157 22.48 -14.43 7.40
C ILE A 157 23.04 -14.43 5.97
N GLU A 158 24.30 -14.03 5.79
CA GLU A 158 24.96 -14.08 4.48
C GLU A 158 24.99 -15.52 3.93
N THR A 159 25.32 -16.48 4.80
CA THR A 159 25.36 -17.90 4.44
C THR A 159 23.98 -18.44 4.06
N GLU A 160 22.91 -18.05 4.77
CA GLU A 160 21.54 -18.45 4.47
C GLU A 160 21.11 -17.96 3.08
N ILE A 161 21.38 -16.69 2.76
CA ILE A 161 21.09 -16.13 1.44
C ILE A 161 21.86 -16.89 0.35
N ASP A 162 23.13 -17.18 0.56
CA ASP A 162 23.98 -17.85 -0.43
C ASP A 162 23.57 -19.30 -0.71
N GLN A 163 23.00 -20.00 0.28
CA GLN A 163 22.52 -21.37 0.14
C GLN A 163 21.29 -21.50 -0.76
N HIS A 164 20.52 -20.42 -0.94
CA HIS A 164 19.34 -20.45 -1.79
C HIS A 164 19.67 -20.39 -3.29
N PRO A 165 18.77 -20.90 -4.16
CA PRO A 165 18.91 -20.78 -5.61
C PRO A 165 19.05 -19.33 -6.07
N GLU A 166 19.81 -19.10 -7.14
CA GLU A 166 20.17 -17.75 -7.65
C GLU A 166 18.95 -16.84 -7.85
N HIS A 167 17.83 -17.38 -8.34
CA HIS A 167 16.61 -16.63 -8.60
C HIS A 167 15.93 -16.12 -7.32
N TRP A 168 16.12 -16.78 -6.18
CA TRP A 168 15.60 -16.31 -4.89
C TRP A 168 16.55 -15.42 -4.11
N ARG A 169 17.87 -15.50 -4.36
CA ARG A 169 18.85 -14.66 -3.67
C ARG A 169 18.52 -13.18 -3.78
N GLN A 170 18.00 -12.72 -4.92
CA GLN A 170 17.62 -11.32 -5.09
C GLN A 170 16.39 -10.91 -4.27
N ALA A 171 15.35 -11.76 -4.23
CA ALA A 171 14.16 -11.53 -3.41
C ALA A 171 14.51 -11.47 -1.91
N LEU A 172 15.41 -12.35 -1.48
CA LEU A 172 15.92 -12.40 -0.11
C LEU A 172 16.82 -11.20 0.21
N SER A 173 17.74 -10.85 -0.70
CA SER A 173 18.61 -9.67 -0.55
C SER A 173 17.80 -8.37 -0.47
N ALA A 174 16.71 -8.24 -1.23
CA ALA A 174 15.81 -7.09 -1.15
C ALA A 174 14.98 -7.06 0.15
N THR A 175 14.79 -8.22 0.79
CA THR A 175 14.04 -8.34 2.06
C THR A 175 14.96 -8.21 3.28
N HIS A 176 16.24 -8.58 3.12
CA HIS A 176 17.30 -8.51 4.10
C HIS A 176 17.50 -7.07 4.63
N SER A 177 17.75 -6.96 5.93
CA SER A 177 18.02 -5.70 6.60
C SER A 177 19.49 -5.57 6.92
N LEU A 178 20.03 -4.38 6.74
CA LEU A 178 21.41 -4.04 7.09
C LEU A 178 21.61 -3.81 8.61
N ALA A 179 20.59 -4.04 9.45
CA ALA A 179 20.66 -3.84 10.89
C ALA A 179 21.80 -4.61 11.59
N PRO A 180 21.99 -5.93 11.33
CA PRO A 180 23.05 -6.69 11.98
C PRO A 180 24.44 -6.12 11.67
N ALA A 181 24.66 -5.71 10.42
CA ALA A 181 25.91 -5.10 9.96
C ALA A 181 26.13 -3.70 10.58
N ASP A 182 25.10 -2.85 10.66
CA ASP A 182 25.19 -1.54 11.33
C ASP A 182 25.48 -1.71 12.84
N CYS A 183 24.78 -2.63 13.51
CA CYS A 183 25.04 -2.97 14.91
C CYS A 183 26.48 -3.50 15.11
N LEU A 184 26.96 -4.37 14.22
CA LEU A 184 28.32 -4.90 14.26
C LEU A 184 29.35 -3.78 14.11
N GLY A 185 29.23 -2.93 13.10
CA GLY A 185 30.16 -1.81 12.87
C GLY A 185 30.20 -0.85 14.06
N ARG A 186 29.06 -0.60 14.71
CA ARG A 186 29.01 0.22 15.94
C ARG A 186 29.67 -0.49 17.12
N MET A 187 29.47 -1.80 17.27
CA MET A 187 30.15 -2.59 18.29
C MET A 187 31.66 -2.65 18.08
N GLU A 188 32.14 -2.65 16.84
CA GLU A 188 33.57 -2.53 16.53
C GLU A 188 34.12 -1.18 17.00
N VAL A 189 33.39 -0.08 16.79
CA VAL A 189 33.78 1.26 17.28
C VAL A 189 33.78 1.32 18.81
N ILE A 190 32.78 0.73 19.48
CA ILE A 190 32.73 0.64 20.95
C ILE A 190 33.92 -0.17 21.47
N SER A 191 34.18 -1.33 20.87
CA SER A 191 35.29 -2.22 21.25
C SER A 191 36.65 -1.55 21.06
N TRP A 192 36.84 -0.82 19.96
CA TRP A 192 38.08 -0.11 19.67
C TRP A 192 38.33 1.02 20.67
N SER A 193 37.30 1.80 21.00
CA SER A 193 37.38 2.84 22.03
C SER A 193 37.78 2.23 23.39
N PHE A 194 37.19 1.09 23.75
CA PHE A 194 37.44 0.38 25.00
C PHE A 194 38.83 -0.28 25.09
N GLN A 195 39.43 -0.65 23.95
CA GLN A 195 40.78 -1.20 23.89
C GLN A 195 41.88 -0.14 24.00
N LYS A 196 41.60 1.09 23.55
CA LYS A 196 42.58 2.18 23.56
C LYS A 196 42.83 2.75 24.95
N ASP A 197 41.84 2.67 25.83
CA ASP A 197 41.93 3.08 27.24
C ASP A 197 42.39 1.89 28.11
N GLU A 198 43.68 1.56 28.06
CA GLU A 198 44.30 0.49 28.87
C GLU A 198 44.34 0.78 30.39
N GLY A 199 43.80 1.92 30.86
CA GLY A 199 43.80 2.28 32.27
C GLY A 199 42.52 2.97 32.69
N THR A 200 41.71 2.28 33.50
CA THR A 200 40.54 2.82 34.26
C THR A 200 39.62 3.75 33.47
N ILE A 201 38.54 3.18 32.95
CA ILE A 201 37.40 3.92 32.39
C ILE A 201 36.87 4.88 33.46
N ALA A 202 36.91 6.18 33.18
CA ALA A 202 36.34 7.17 34.08
C ALA A 202 34.81 7.00 34.10
N PRO A 203 34.09 7.40 35.16
CA PRO A 203 32.63 7.35 35.20
C PRO A 203 31.94 8.01 33.98
N CYS A 204 32.60 9.01 33.37
CA CYS A 204 32.16 9.67 32.14
C CYS A 204 32.20 8.75 30.91
N ASP A 205 33.15 7.82 30.86
CA ASP A 205 33.34 6.88 29.76
C ASP A 205 32.28 5.76 29.82
N SER A 206 31.90 5.29 31.02
CA SER A 206 30.80 4.32 31.22
C SER A 206 29.45 4.84 30.75
N LEU A 207 29.13 6.11 31.04
CA LEU A 207 27.91 6.76 30.54
C LEU A 207 27.91 6.84 29.00
N SER A 208 29.07 7.15 28.40
CA SER A 208 29.21 7.19 26.95
C SER A 208 29.01 5.82 26.28
N ILE A 209 29.43 4.74 26.95
CA ILE A 209 29.22 3.36 26.49
C ILE A 209 27.75 2.99 26.60
N LEU A 210 27.10 3.35 27.71
CA LEU A 210 25.69 3.10 27.94
C LEU A 210 24.83 3.77 26.85
N GLU A 211 25.08 5.04 26.53
CA GLU A 211 24.38 5.75 25.45
C GLU A 211 24.56 5.06 24.09
N ARG A 212 25.77 4.56 23.79
CA ARG A 212 26.05 3.82 22.54
C ARG A 212 25.37 2.45 22.50
N LEU A 213 25.23 1.79 23.65
CA LEU A 213 24.51 0.51 23.76
C LEU A 213 22.99 0.70 23.64
N MET A 214 22.43 1.76 24.20
CA MET A 214 21.01 2.09 24.04
C MET A 214 20.59 2.22 22.58
N PHE A 215 21.48 2.77 21.72
CA PHE A 215 21.23 2.80 20.29
C PHE A 215 21.10 1.38 19.69
N LEU A 216 21.96 0.44 20.10
CA LEU A 216 21.87 -0.95 19.64
C LEU A 216 20.55 -1.57 20.09
N GLU A 217 20.12 -1.26 21.32
CA GLU A 217 18.84 -1.71 21.86
C GLU A 217 17.64 -1.25 21.03
N GLU A 218 17.60 0.05 20.74
CA GLU A 218 16.57 0.62 19.88
C GLU A 218 16.60 -0.01 18.49
N ARG A 219 17.80 -0.16 17.89
CA ARG A 219 17.94 -0.67 16.53
C ARG A 219 17.52 -2.14 16.39
N TYR A 220 17.92 -3.01 17.32
CA TYR A 220 17.54 -4.43 17.26
C TYR A 220 16.05 -4.62 17.55
N ARG A 221 15.47 -3.85 18.49
CA ARG A 221 14.02 -3.94 18.78
C ARG A 221 13.20 -3.50 17.59
N LYS A 222 13.60 -2.41 16.93
CA LYS A 222 12.99 -1.95 15.69
C LYS A 222 13.08 -3.02 14.60
N GLU A 223 14.23 -3.67 14.46
CA GLU A 223 14.43 -4.75 13.49
C GLU A 223 13.49 -5.94 13.75
N LEU A 224 13.43 -6.42 15.00
CA LEU A 224 12.51 -7.51 15.37
C LEU A 224 11.06 -7.14 15.09
N ALA A 225 10.64 -5.90 15.41
CA ALA A 225 9.30 -5.43 15.12
C ALA A 225 9.01 -5.35 13.61
N GLU A 226 9.98 -4.93 12.80
CA GLU A 226 9.87 -4.92 11.33
C GLU A 226 9.79 -6.33 10.75
N ILE A 227 10.57 -7.29 11.27
CA ILE A 227 10.50 -8.71 10.88
C ILE A 227 9.14 -9.28 11.26
N GLU A 228 8.64 -9.04 12.47
CA GLU A 228 7.32 -9.51 12.91
C GLU A 228 6.19 -8.90 12.10
N ALA A 229 6.26 -7.60 11.76
CA ALA A 229 5.28 -6.95 10.91
C ALA A 229 5.27 -7.56 9.50
N LYS A 230 6.45 -7.83 8.92
CA LYS A 230 6.56 -8.52 7.62
C LYS A 230 5.96 -9.93 7.70
N LEU A 231 6.33 -10.75 8.69
CA LEU A 231 5.80 -12.10 8.88
C LEU A 231 4.28 -12.10 9.05
N THR A 232 3.74 -11.15 9.81
CA THR A 232 2.30 -11.00 10.00
C THR A 232 1.61 -10.70 8.68
N SER A 233 2.15 -9.76 7.88
CA SER A 233 1.59 -9.44 6.56
C SER A 233 1.60 -10.63 5.59
N PHE A 234 2.64 -11.48 5.63
CA PHE A 234 2.71 -12.67 4.79
C PHE A 234 1.71 -13.76 5.24
N ARG A 235 1.56 -13.95 6.55
CA ARG A 235 0.60 -14.91 7.13
C ARG A 235 -0.85 -14.47 6.92
N GLU A 236 -1.10 -13.16 6.91
CA GLU A 236 -2.42 -12.61 6.58
C GLU A 236 -2.76 -12.84 5.10
N ARG A 237 -1.79 -12.69 4.18
CA ARG A 237 -1.96 -13.01 2.76
C ARG A 237 -2.21 -14.50 2.49
N GLN A 238 -1.57 -15.38 3.24
CA GLN A 238 -1.75 -16.85 3.12
C GLN A 238 -3.04 -17.36 3.77
N ASN A 239 -3.76 -16.53 4.52
CA ASN A 239 -5.09 -16.87 5.03
C ASN A 239 -6.15 -16.34 4.04
N PRO A 240 -6.69 -17.18 3.12
CA PRO A 240 -7.81 -16.79 2.26
C PRO A 240 -9.09 -16.44 3.04
N SER A 241 -9.09 -16.62 4.36
CA SER A 241 -10.15 -16.19 5.28
C SER A 241 -10.08 -14.69 5.63
N ILE A 242 -8.97 -14.02 5.35
CA ILE A 242 -8.84 -12.56 5.46
C ILE A 242 -9.01 -11.98 4.05
N SER A 243 -10.24 -12.12 3.56
CA SER A 243 -10.94 -11.13 2.73
C SER A 243 -10.05 -10.29 1.79
N ILE A 244 -10.00 -10.71 0.53
CA ILE A 244 -10.02 -9.80 -0.62
C ILE A 244 -10.92 -8.61 -0.24
N LEU A 245 -10.39 -7.39 -0.13
CA LEU A 245 -11.08 -6.09 0.06
C LEU A 245 -12.64 -6.14 0.05
N THR A 246 -13.22 -6.80 1.05
CA THR A 246 -14.67 -6.79 1.34
C THR A 246 -14.95 -6.15 2.69
N GLU A 247 -13.91 -5.72 3.41
CA GLU A 247 -14.07 -4.77 4.51
C GLU A 247 -14.62 -3.45 3.96
N THR A 248 -15.65 -2.93 4.62
CA THR A 248 -16.19 -1.60 4.34
C THR A 248 -15.13 -0.52 4.54
N PRO A 249 -14.95 0.41 3.59
CA PRO A 249 -13.96 1.47 3.73
C PRO A 249 -14.33 2.39 4.90
N THR A 250 -13.32 2.78 5.67
CA THR A 250 -13.50 3.80 6.71
C THR A 250 -13.79 5.18 6.09
N LEU A 251 -14.29 6.12 6.90
CA LEU A 251 -14.51 7.50 6.46
C LEU A 251 -13.23 8.13 5.86
N TYR A 252 -12.08 7.93 6.50
CA TYR A 252 -10.82 8.53 6.08
C TYR A 252 -10.27 7.89 4.81
N GLN A 253 -10.41 6.57 4.67
CA GLN A 253 -10.11 5.85 3.43
C GLN A 253 -10.95 6.40 2.28
N SER A 254 -12.26 6.55 2.51
CA SER A 254 -13.18 7.13 1.52
C SER A 254 -12.75 8.54 1.12
N LEU A 255 -12.45 9.41 2.08
CA LEU A 255 -11.99 10.78 1.81
C LEU A 255 -10.64 10.81 1.08
N LEU A 256 -9.72 9.89 1.37
CA LEU A 256 -8.44 9.77 0.68
C LEU A 256 -8.65 9.38 -0.80
N HIS A 257 -9.47 8.37 -1.09
CA HIS A 257 -9.83 8.00 -2.46
C HIS A 257 -10.37 9.19 -3.26
N LEU A 258 -11.33 9.91 -2.68
CA LEU A 258 -11.94 11.08 -3.32
C LEU A 258 -10.93 12.22 -3.53
N SER A 259 -10.04 12.44 -2.56
CA SER A 259 -8.98 13.44 -2.64
C SER A 259 -7.99 13.14 -3.76
N LEU A 260 -7.59 11.86 -3.90
CA LEU A 260 -6.66 11.43 -4.93
C LEU A 260 -7.24 11.59 -6.33
N ILE A 261 -8.52 11.26 -6.51
CA ILE A 261 -9.20 11.44 -7.80
C ILE A 261 -9.36 12.91 -8.13
N LEU A 262 -9.77 13.73 -7.15
CA LEU A 262 -9.90 15.16 -7.35
C LEU A 262 -8.55 15.82 -7.70
N LEU A 263 -7.47 15.45 -7.02
CA LEU A 263 -6.14 15.93 -7.37
C LEU A 263 -5.63 15.35 -8.69
N GLY A 264 -6.14 14.19 -9.10
CA GLY A 264 -5.84 13.54 -10.38
C GLY A 264 -6.33 14.34 -11.59
N THR A 265 -7.36 15.17 -11.44
CA THR A 265 -7.86 16.05 -12.52
C THR A 265 -6.93 17.25 -12.78
N ASP A 266 -6.02 17.58 -11.86
CA ASP A 266 -5.08 18.67 -12.09
C ASP A 266 -4.04 18.28 -13.17
N THR A 267 -3.71 19.24 -14.04
CA THR A 267 -2.64 19.05 -15.04
C THR A 267 -1.32 18.65 -14.39
N ALA A 268 -0.46 17.90 -15.10
CA ALA A 268 0.80 17.41 -14.56
C ALA A 268 1.71 18.52 -13.98
N ILE A 269 1.67 19.72 -14.59
CA ILE A 269 2.42 20.89 -14.12
C ILE A 269 1.90 21.35 -12.74
N VAL A 270 0.58 21.42 -12.58
CA VAL A 270 -0.06 21.83 -11.32
C VAL A 270 0.23 20.82 -10.21
N ARG A 271 0.14 19.51 -10.51
CA ARG A 271 0.45 18.45 -9.55
C ARG A 271 1.90 18.50 -9.07
N THR A 272 2.84 18.73 -9.99
CA THR A 272 4.28 18.82 -9.68
C THR A 272 4.59 20.01 -8.77
N VAL A 273 3.94 21.16 -8.99
CA VAL A 273 4.21 22.38 -8.21
C VAL A 273 3.59 22.33 -6.81
N ARG A 274 2.47 21.63 -6.64
CA ARG A 274 1.72 21.63 -5.38
C ARG A 274 2.20 20.61 -4.35
N GLU A 275 2.83 19.51 -4.79
CA GLU A 275 3.19 18.35 -3.94
C GLU A 275 2.00 17.78 -3.11
N ASP A 276 0.77 18.24 -3.39
CA ASP A 276 -0.43 17.97 -2.59
C ASP A 276 -0.82 16.48 -2.54
N PRO A 277 -0.74 15.69 -3.64
CA PRO A 277 -1.04 14.27 -3.58
C PRO A 277 -0.12 13.53 -2.60
N VAL A 278 1.19 13.85 -2.61
CA VAL A 278 2.17 13.24 -1.70
C VAL A 278 1.87 13.63 -0.26
N ARG A 279 1.55 14.90 -0.03
CA ARG A 279 1.19 15.43 1.29
C ARG A 279 -0.05 14.75 1.86
N VAL A 280 -1.13 14.64 1.09
CA VAL A 280 -2.41 14.05 1.55
C VAL A 280 -2.26 12.56 1.86
N VAL A 281 -1.49 11.83 1.05
CA VAL A 281 -1.23 10.39 1.26
C VAL A 281 -0.47 10.14 2.57
N SER A 282 0.45 11.04 2.91
CA SER A 282 1.28 10.94 4.12
C SER A 282 0.55 11.26 5.43
N TRP A 283 -0.70 11.76 5.37
CA TRP A 283 -1.47 12.11 6.57
C TRP A 283 -1.73 10.91 7.47
N GLN A 284 -1.45 11.10 8.75
CA GLN A 284 -1.75 10.11 9.78
C GLN A 284 -3.22 10.17 10.15
N ARG A 285 -3.74 9.13 10.81
CA ARG A 285 -5.13 9.10 11.30
C ARG A 285 -5.50 10.36 12.10
N ALA A 286 -4.61 10.84 12.96
CA ALA A 286 -4.82 12.05 13.75
C ALA A 286 -4.96 13.33 12.90
N ASP A 287 -4.33 13.38 11.73
CA ASP A 287 -4.49 14.49 10.79
C ASP A 287 -5.87 14.46 10.15
N TRP A 288 -6.34 13.27 9.73
CA TRP A 288 -7.68 13.08 9.20
C TRP A 288 -8.78 13.43 10.22
N GLU A 289 -8.62 12.99 11.46
CA GLU A 289 -9.49 13.34 12.59
C GLU A 289 -9.57 14.86 12.77
N ARG A 290 -8.43 15.54 12.91
CA ARG A 290 -8.36 17.00 13.05
C ARG A 290 -9.02 17.74 11.89
N LYS A 291 -8.87 17.23 10.66
CA LYS A 291 -9.47 17.81 9.45
C LYS A 291 -10.99 17.63 9.43
N CYS A 292 -11.47 16.44 9.79
CA CYS A 292 -12.91 16.16 9.88
C CYS A 292 -13.57 16.96 11.01
N GLU A 293 -12.93 17.05 12.19
CA GLU A 293 -13.39 17.90 13.29
C GLU A 293 -13.48 19.36 12.86
N LYS A 294 -12.48 19.85 12.11
CA LYS A 294 -12.53 21.22 11.57
C LYS A 294 -13.68 21.39 10.59
N ALA A 295 -13.93 20.40 9.72
CA ALA A 295 -15.04 20.42 8.76
C ALA A 295 -16.41 20.41 9.46
N ASP A 296 -16.58 19.59 10.49
CA ASP A 296 -17.82 19.50 11.27
C ASP A 296 -18.09 20.81 12.05
N ASN A 297 -17.05 21.55 12.42
CA ASN A 297 -17.12 22.81 13.18
C ASN A 297 -17.01 24.08 12.30
N LEU A 298 -17.07 23.97 10.97
CA LEU A 298 -17.06 25.14 10.09
C LEU A 298 -18.26 26.06 10.41
N SER A 299 -18.01 27.37 10.51
CA SER A 299 -19.07 28.35 10.76
C SER A 299 -19.85 28.68 9.50
N ASP A 300 -21.08 29.20 9.63
CA ASP A 300 -21.88 29.65 8.49
C ASP A 300 -21.13 30.66 7.60
N ASN A 301 -20.24 31.48 8.17
CA ASN A 301 -19.39 32.43 7.44
C ASN A 301 -18.27 31.74 6.64
N ASP A 302 -17.64 30.70 7.19
CA ASP A 302 -16.64 29.89 6.46
C ASP A 302 -17.29 29.18 5.27
N TYR A 303 -18.53 28.72 5.49
CA TYR A 303 -19.37 28.15 4.44
C TYR A 303 -19.82 29.18 3.43
N GLU A 304 -20.12 30.40 3.81
CA GLU A 304 -20.46 31.48 2.88
C GLU A 304 -19.26 31.82 1.99
N GLY A 305 -18.03 31.78 2.51
CA GLY A 305 -16.80 31.87 1.71
C GLY A 305 -16.62 30.71 0.72
N LEU A 306 -16.87 29.47 1.16
CA LEU A 306 -16.87 28.28 0.28
C LEU A 306 -18.01 28.32 -0.76
N ALA A 307 -19.21 28.75 -0.35
CA ALA A 307 -20.41 28.83 -1.17
C ALA A 307 -20.40 30.02 -2.13
N LEU A 308 -19.70 31.11 -1.83
CA LEU A 308 -19.37 32.15 -2.82
C LEU A 308 -18.58 31.56 -4.00
N THR A 309 -17.82 30.49 -3.75
CA THR A 309 -17.07 29.74 -4.76
C THR A 309 -17.88 28.57 -5.37
N LEU A 310 -18.84 27.97 -4.63
CA LEU A 310 -19.52 26.71 -5.00
C LEU A 310 -21.08 26.72 -4.88
N ARG A 311 -21.68 27.89 -4.81
CA ARG A 311 -23.11 28.28 -4.91
C ARG A 311 -24.23 27.64 -4.05
N ILE A 312 -24.11 26.49 -3.37
CA ILE A 312 -25.01 26.03 -2.26
C ILE A 312 -24.37 24.76 -1.67
N LEU A 313 -23.78 24.80 -0.46
CA LEU A 313 -22.94 23.68 0.00
C LEU A 313 -23.22 23.11 1.39
N LEU A 314 -23.75 23.86 2.36
CA LEU A 314 -23.77 23.37 3.75
C LEU A 314 -24.65 22.12 3.94
N ALA A 315 -25.89 22.17 3.46
CA ALA A 315 -26.80 21.04 3.51
C ALA A 315 -26.29 19.85 2.69
N LEU A 316 -25.64 20.14 1.55
CA LEU A 316 -25.02 19.14 0.68
C LEU A 316 -23.85 18.45 1.40
N LEU A 317 -22.92 19.19 1.98
CA LEU A 317 -21.78 18.64 2.69
C LEU A 317 -22.22 17.77 3.88
N LYS A 318 -23.18 18.25 4.68
CA LYS A 318 -23.73 17.47 5.81
C LYS A 318 -24.34 16.14 5.31
N ALA A 319 -25.09 16.16 4.22
CA ALA A 319 -25.66 14.96 3.62
C ALA A 319 -24.58 14.01 3.07
N LEU A 320 -23.56 14.54 2.40
CA LEU A 320 -22.45 13.77 1.82
C LEU A 320 -21.56 13.14 2.91
N MET A 321 -21.22 13.89 3.96
CA MET A 321 -20.46 13.36 5.10
C MET A 321 -21.25 12.29 5.86
N ALA A 322 -22.55 12.49 6.06
CA ALA A 322 -23.41 11.46 6.64
C ALA A 322 -23.42 10.18 5.81
N ARG A 323 -23.41 10.28 4.47
CA ARG A 323 -23.34 9.11 3.57
C ARG A 323 -22.03 8.34 3.66
N LEU A 324 -20.89 9.04 3.70
CA LEU A 324 -19.60 8.38 3.89
C LEU A 324 -19.50 7.71 5.27
N ARG A 325 -20.03 8.36 6.31
CA ARG A 325 -20.12 7.78 7.66
C ARG A 325 -21.03 6.56 7.70
N ALA A 326 -22.14 6.56 6.96
CA ALA A 326 -23.01 5.40 6.85
C ALA A 326 -22.36 4.24 6.09
N LEU A 327 -21.61 4.52 5.01
CA LEU A 327 -20.79 3.53 4.30
C LEU A 327 -19.73 2.92 5.22
N ALA A 328 -19.12 3.72 6.09
CA ALA A 328 -18.16 3.30 7.10
C ALA A 328 -18.80 2.66 8.35
N HIS A 329 -20.13 2.49 8.37
CA HIS A 329 -20.89 2.00 9.53
C HIS A 329 -20.69 2.81 10.83
N GLU A 330 -20.32 4.10 10.73
CA GLU A 330 -20.13 5.00 11.87
C GLU A 330 -21.44 5.61 12.38
N ILE A 331 -22.50 5.61 11.57
CA ILE A 331 -23.84 6.11 11.95
C ILE A 331 -24.95 5.11 11.59
N VAL A 332 -25.99 5.08 12.41
CA VAL A 332 -27.20 4.24 12.23
C VAL A 332 -28.43 5.12 11.88
N ASP A 333 -28.27 6.43 11.95
CA ASP A 333 -29.34 7.41 11.74
C ASP A 333 -29.77 7.54 10.27
N PRO A 334 -31.02 7.97 9.99
CA PRO A 334 -31.51 8.17 8.64
C PRO A 334 -30.65 9.20 7.90
N ILE A 335 -30.07 8.77 6.79
CA ILE A 335 -29.22 9.58 5.92
C ILE A 335 -30.05 10.75 5.36
N PRO A 336 -29.59 12.01 5.51
CA PRO A 336 -30.28 13.16 4.93
C PRO A 336 -30.43 13.01 3.40
N PRO A 337 -31.58 13.41 2.82
CA PRO A 337 -31.76 13.36 1.38
C PRO A 337 -30.73 14.26 0.69
N LYS A 338 -30.09 13.74 -0.38
CA LYS A 338 -29.17 14.51 -1.21
C LYS A 338 -29.99 15.31 -2.24
N ASP A 339 -29.56 16.53 -2.56
CA ASP A 339 -30.11 17.27 -3.70
C ASP A 339 -29.48 16.71 -4.99
N ASP A 340 -30.30 16.24 -5.93
CA ASP A 340 -29.87 15.62 -7.19
C ASP A 340 -29.33 16.62 -8.22
N LYS A 341 -29.33 17.90 -7.90
CA LYS A 341 -28.81 18.96 -8.78
C LYS A 341 -27.29 18.92 -8.97
N PHE A 342 -26.56 18.17 -8.16
CA PHE A 342 -25.09 18.20 -8.12
C PHE A 342 -24.46 16.95 -8.72
N THR A 343 -23.56 17.16 -9.70
CA THR A 343 -22.77 16.09 -10.33
C THR A 343 -21.88 15.37 -9.32
N VAL A 344 -21.39 14.18 -9.66
CA VAL A 344 -20.44 13.42 -8.83
C VAL A 344 -19.21 14.27 -8.52
N THR A 345 -18.67 14.98 -9.53
CA THR A 345 -17.56 15.92 -9.36
C THR A 345 -17.88 17.04 -8.39
N ALA A 346 -19.08 17.63 -8.45
CA ALA A 346 -19.50 18.65 -7.49
C ALA A 346 -19.56 18.09 -6.06
N ASN A 347 -20.02 16.85 -5.89
CA ASN A 347 -20.04 16.19 -4.59
C ASN A 347 -18.63 15.91 -4.05
N ILE A 348 -17.72 15.44 -4.90
CA ILE A 348 -16.31 15.18 -4.56
C ILE A 348 -15.60 16.49 -4.20
N MET A 349 -15.76 17.55 -5.00
CA MET A 349 -15.22 18.87 -4.72
C MET A 349 -15.71 19.39 -3.37
N THR A 350 -16.99 19.23 -3.08
CA THR A 350 -17.61 19.66 -1.81
C THR A 350 -16.96 18.96 -0.62
N LEU A 351 -16.84 17.64 -0.68
CA LEU A 351 -16.22 16.83 0.38
C LEU A 351 -14.75 17.19 0.59
N CYS A 352 -13.96 17.23 -0.48
CA CYS A 352 -12.53 17.51 -0.40
C CYS A 352 -12.23 18.94 0.06
N SER A 353 -13.04 19.92 -0.38
CA SER A 353 -12.88 21.32 0.02
C SER A 353 -13.03 21.50 1.54
N SER A 354 -13.92 20.71 2.16
CA SER A 354 -14.15 20.77 3.62
C SER A 354 -12.92 20.38 4.46
N ILE A 355 -12.05 19.53 3.92
CA ILE A 355 -10.78 19.12 4.53
C ILE A 355 -9.57 19.92 3.99
N GLY A 356 -9.84 20.91 3.14
CA GLY A 356 -8.86 21.86 2.59
C GLY A 356 -8.11 21.36 1.36
N ILE A 357 -8.74 20.52 0.54
CA ILE A 357 -8.19 19.99 -0.72
C ILE A 357 -8.98 20.56 -1.90
N PHE A 358 -8.28 21.15 -2.87
CA PHE A 358 -8.89 21.89 -3.98
C PHE A 358 -8.21 21.56 -5.31
N ALA A 359 -9.00 21.26 -6.35
CA ALA A 359 -8.54 21.17 -7.74
C ALA A 359 -8.77 22.48 -8.49
N ILE A 360 -7.97 22.74 -9.53
CA ILE A 360 -8.03 23.99 -10.30
C ILE A 360 -9.17 23.97 -11.33
N ASN A 361 -9.48 22.82 -11.93
CA ASN A 361 -10.58 22.70 -12.91
C ASN A 361 -11.01 21.23 -13.15
N PRO A 362 -11.67 20.57 -12.18
CA PRO A 362 -12.05 19.17 -12.35
C PRO A 362 -13.16 19.02 -13.39
N GLN A 363 -12.94 18.19 -14.41
CA GLN A 363 -13.95 17.83 -15.42
C GLN A 363 -14.61 16.50 -15.06
N ASP A 364 -15.92 16.37 -15.30
CA ASP A 364 -16.69 15.16 -14.99
C ASP A 364 -16.12 13.91 -15.70
N GLU A 365 -15.63 14.04 -16.94
CA GLU A 365 -15.04 12.95 -17.72
C GLU A 365 -13.72 12.42 -17.13
N GLU A 366 -12.99 13.24 -16.37
CA GLU A 366 -11.66 12.90 -15.82
C GLU A 366 -11.76 12.16 -14.48
N ILE A 367 -12.84 12.35 -13.72
CA ILE A 367 -13.10 11.64 -12.45
C ILE A 367 -13.38 10.15 -12.68
N HIS A 368 -13.91 9.80 -13.86
CA HIS A 368 -14.11 8.42 -14.29
C HIS A 368 -12.86 7.80 -14.93
N SER A 369 -11.81 8.58 -15.19
CA SER A 369 -10.52 8.06 -15.66
C SER A 369 -9.80 7.40 -14.47
N LYS A 370 -9.96 6.09 -14.35
CA LYS A 370 -9.37 5.27 -13.28
C LYS A 370 -7.86 5.22 -13.47
N GLY A 371 -7.13 6.16 -12.88
CA GLY A 371 -5.69 6.04 -12.72
C GLY A 371 -5.35 4.91 -11.75
N ASP A 372 -4.27 4.17 -11.99
CA ASP A 372 -3.75 3.21 -11.01
C ASP A 372 -3.10 3.98 -9.85
N TYR A 373 -3.89 4.23 -8.80
CA TYR A 373 -3.41 4.82 -7.56
C TYR A 373 -3.36 3.80 -6.41
N ALA A 374 -3.48 2.49 -6.69
CA ALA A 374 -3.34 1.44 -5.68
C ALA A 374 -1.98 1.53 -4.98
N ALA A 375 -0.93 1.82 -5.73
CA ALA A 375 0.40 2.05 -5.17
C ALA A 375 0.51 3.31 -4.31
N ILE A 376 -0.22 4.36 -4.67
CA ILE A 376 -0.27 5.59 -3.87
C ILE A 376 -0.96 5.31 -2.54
N LEU A 377 -2.00 4.47 -2.52
CA LEU A 377 -2.67 4.06 -1.29
C LEU A 377 -1.77 3.20 -0.39
N ARG A 378 -0.88 2.37 -0.95
CA ARG A 378 0.05 1.53 -0.17
C ARG A 378 1.00 2.35 0.69
N GLU A 379 1.36 3.54 0.21
CA GLU A 379 2.20 4.48 0.95
C GLU A 379 1.42 5.21 2.06
N SER A 380 0.08 5.11 2.07
CA SER A 380 -0.72 5.78 3.09
C SER A 380 -0.71 5.00 4.41
N PRO A 381 -0.51 5.69 5.55
CA PRO A 381 -0.67 5.09 6.88
C PRO A 381 -2.06 4.46 7.10
N LEU A 382 -3.10 4.92 6.40
CA LEU A 382 -4.46 4.40 6.50
C LEU A 382 -4.63 2.97 5.98
N TYR A 383 -3.73 2.51 5.10
CA TYR A 383 -3.76 1.16 4.53
C TYR A 383 -2.57 0.30 4.99
N LYS A 384 -1.87 0.73 6.06
CA LYS A 384 -0.76 -0.05 6.62
C LYS A 384 -1.23 -1.45 7.00
N GLY A 385 -0.62 -2.47 6.40
CA GLY A 385 -0.97 -3.87 6.63
C GLY A 385 -2.13 -4.41 5.78
N LYS A 386 -2.79 -3.58 4.96
CA LYS A 386 -3.83 -4.05 4.03
C LYS A 386 -3.21 -4.49 2.71
N ASP A 387 -3.75 -5.57 2.13
CA ASP A 387 -3.37 -5.96 0.78
C ASP A 387 -4.16 -5.14 -0.25
N ILE A 388 -3.46 -4.21 -0.90
CA ILE A 388 -4.07 -3.29 -1.87
C ILE A 388 -3.79 -3.79 -3.28
N THR A 389 -4.81 -4.36 -3.90
CA THR A 389 -4.80 -4.72 -5.33
C THR A 389 -5.42 -3.60 -6.17
N ILE A 390 -5.12 -3.59 -7.48
CA ILE A 390 -5.71 -2.62 -8.41
C ILE A 390 -7.22 -2.83 -8.47
N ASP A 391 -7.66 -4.09 -8.59
CA ASP A 391 -9.07 -4.44 -8.65
C ASP A 391 -9.79 -4.11 -7.34
N GLY A 392 -9.19 -4.43 -6.19
CA GLY A 392 -9.75 -4.08 -4.88
C GLY A 392 -9.86 -2.57 -4.68
N THR A 393 -8.86 -1.80 -5.10
CA THR A 393 -8.89 -0.32 -5.07
C THR A 393 -10.00 0.23 -5.95
N ASN A 394 -10.14 -0.32 -7.16
CA ASN A 394 -11.17 0.07 -8.11
C ASN A 394 -12.57 -0.27 -7.59
N ASP A 395 -12.74 -1.42 -6.95
CA ASP A 395 -14.00 -1.85 -6.36
C ASP A 395 -14.38 -1.00 -5.15
N GLU A 396 -13.44 -0.72 -4.26
CA GLU A 396 -13.62 0.20 -3.12
C GLU A 396 -14.04 1.59 -3.61
N LEU A 397 -13.35 2.12 -4.63
CA LEU A 397 -13.74 3.38 -5.25
C LEU A 397 -15.14 3.33 -5.84
N ASN A 398 -15.46 2.29 -6.63
CA ASN A 398 -16.78 2.18 -7.27
C ASN A 398 -17.89 2.15 -6.21
N ARG A 399 -17.66 1.49 -5.06
CA ARG A 399 -18.59 1.50 -3.92
C ARG A 399 -18.74 2.92 -3.36
N ILE A 400 -17.64 3.65 -3.13
CA ILE A 400 -17.69 5.03 -2.63
C ILE A 400 -18.48 5.93 -3.60
N LEU A 401 -18.17 5.88 -4.89
CA LEU A 401 -18.85 6.68 -5.91
C LEU A 401 -20.35 6.33 -6.01
N ALA A 402 -20.70 5.05 -6.00
CA ALA A 402 -22.10 4.61 -5.99
C ALA A 402 -22.87 5.16 -4.79
N TYR A 403 -22.26 5.22 -3.59
CA TYR A 403 -22.89 5.80 -2.39
C TYR A 403 -23.06 7.32 -2.45
N LEU A 404 -22.22 8.01 -3.22
CA LEU A 404 -22.39 9.43 -3.53
C LEU A 404 -23.48 9.67 -4.58
N GLU A 405 -23.79 8.67 -5.42
CA GLU A 405 -24.83 8.71 -6.46
C GLU A 405 -26.22 8.26 -5.97
N LEU A 406 -26.31 7.25 -5.08
CA LEU A 406 -27.55 6.61 -4.65
C LEU A 406 -28.58 7.55 -3.99
N GLN A 407 -29.86 7.42 -4.31
CA GLN A 407 -30.94 8.01 -3.51
C GLN A 407 -31.23 7.13 -2.29
N CYS A 408 -31.33 7.70 -1.08
CA CYS A 408 -31.99 7.00 0.01
C CYS A 408 -33.49 7.18 -0.14
N ASP A 409 -34.16 6.20 -0.74
CA ASP A 409 -35.55 5.92 -0.42
C ASP A 409 -35.70 4.41 -0.13
N PRO A 410 -35.41 3.96 1.12
CA PRO A 410 -35.46 2.54 1.47
C PRO A 410 -36.88 1.95 1.49
N SER A 411 -37.91 2.77 1.22
CA SER A 411 -39.31 2.44 1.46
C SER A 411 -40.08 1.87 0.25
N LYS A 412 -39.46 1.70 -0.93
CA LYS A 412 -40.18 1.28 -2.15
C LYS A 412 -39.76 -0.04 -2.81
N ASN A 413 -38.68 -0.69 -2.36
CA ASN A 413 -38.16 -1.88 -3.05
C ASN A 413 -38.30 -3.20 -2.28
N MET A 414 -39.04 -3.25 -1.17
CA MET A 414 -39.27 -4.49 -0.41
C MET A 414 -40.72 -5.03 -0.41
N ASP A 415 -41.63 -4.50 -1.23
CA ASP A 415 -43.04 -4.94 -1.19
C ASP A 415 -43.65 -5.33 -2.55
N ALA A 416 -42.84 -5.70 -3.55
CA ALA A 416 -43.37 -6.14 -4.85
C ALA A 416 -42.58 -7.30 -5.50
N SER A 417 -42.19 -8.31 -4.74
CA SER A 417 -41.80 -9.60 -5.34
C SER A 417 -42.28 -10.83 -4.57
N HIS A 418 -43.45 -10.77 -3.97
CA HIS A 418 -44.19 -11.97 -3.57
C HIS A 418 -45.69 -11.75 -3.79
N ASP A 419 -46.13 -11.84 -5.06
CA ASP A 419 -47.35 -12.58 -5.36
C ASP A 419 -47.53 -12.86 -6.87
N GLN A 420 -47.52 -14.16 -7.17
CA GLN A 420 -48.38 -14.88 -8.13
C GLN A 420 -48.31 -14.59 -9.64
N LEU A 421 -47.60 -15.52 -10.31
CA LEU A 421 -47.99 -16.08 -11.60
C LEU A 421 -49.39 -16.73 -11.51
N VAL A 422 -50.45 -16.08 -12.03
CA VAL A 422 -51.63 -16.76 -12.59
C VAL A 422 -52.17 -16.01 -13.83
N VAL A 423 -51.77 -16.50 -14.99
CA VAL A 423 -52.58 -16.81 -16.20
C VAL A 423 -53.86 -15.98 -16.50
N ARG A 424 -53.79 -15.23 -17.62
CA ARG A 424 -54.81 -14.93 -18.66
C ARG A 424 -56.18 -14.32 -18.27
N LYS A 425 -56.48 -13.13 -18.81
CA LYS A 425 -57.40 -12.88 -19.96
C LYS A 425 -57.56 -11.37 -20.24
N ARG A 426 -57.51 -10.98 -21.53
CA ARG A 426 -58.11 -9.70 -22.03
C ARG A 426 -59.64 -9.81 -22.00
N PRO A 427 -60.35 -8.70 -21.74
CA PRO A 427 -61.03 -7.96 -22.82
C PRO A 427 -60.95 -6.41 -22.62
N SER A 428 -60.61 -5.58 -23.60
CA SER A 428 -61.48 -4.95 -24.62
C SER A 428 -62.80 -4.33 -24.12
N ASP A 429 -62.90 -3.03 -24.39
CA ASP A 429 -64.06 -2.21 -24.74
C ASP A 429 -64.93 -1.51 -23.66
N SER A 430 -64.80 -0.17 -23.72
CA SER A 430 -65.85 0.87 -23.76
C SER A 430 -66.98 0.86 -22.74
N ASN A 431 -67.06 2.00 -22.05
CA ASN A 431 -68.29 2.60 -21.51
C ASN A 431 -69.48 2.48 -22.48
N LEU A 432 -70.65 2.08 -21.97
CA LEU A 432 -71.88 2.91 -21.93
C LEU A 432 -73.08 2.07 -21.45
N SER A 433 -73.72 2.61 -20.40
CA SER A 433 -75.17 2.65 -20.14
C SER A 433 -76.08 1.52 -20.67
N ASP A 434 -76.85 0.89 -19.77
CA ASP A 434 -78.30 1.05 -19.87
C ASP A 434 -79.08 0.72 -18.59
N GLU A 435 -79.81 1.75 -18.21
CA GLU A 435 -80.96 1.79 -17.33
C GLU A 435 -82.14 1.03 -17.97
N LYS A 436 -82.83 0.13 -17.24
CA LYS A 436 -84.29 0.28 -16.97
C LYS A 436 -85.00 -0.93 -16.36
N ARG A 437 -85.84 -0.54 -15.39
CA ARG A 437 -87.15 -1.10 -14.97
C ARG A 437 -87.05 -2.36 -14.11
N ARG A 438 -87.70 -2.36 -12.94
CA ARG A 438 -89.16 -2.28 -12.74
C ARG A 438 -89.47 -1.68 -11.35
N ARG A 439 -90.23 -0.58 -11.29
CA ARG A 439 -91.70 -0.45 -11.05
C ARG A 439 -92.12 -0.44 -9.56
N THR A 440 -92.57 0.75 -9.15
CA THR A 440 -93.85 1.10 -8.45
C THR A 440 -94.27 0.46 -7.12
N GLY A 441 -94.69 1.34 -6.20
CA GLY A 441 -95.61 1.15 -5.07
C GLY A 441 -94.91 1.47 -3.74
N GLU A 442 -95.25 2.49 -2.95
CA GLU A 442 -96.39 3.42 -2.84
C GLU A 442 -95.89 4.81 -2.42
#